data_AF-A0A1I3CUQ6-F1
#
_entry.id   AF-A0A1I3CUQ6-F1
#
_cell.length_a   1.000
_cell.length_b   1.000
_cell.length_c   1.000
_cell.angle_alpha   90.00
_cell.angle_beta   90.00
_cell.angle_gamma   90.00
#
_symmetry.space_group_name_H-M   'P 1'
#
loop_
_entity.id
_entity.type
_entity.pdbx_description
1 polymer ?
#
loop_
_entity_poly.entity_id
_entity_poly.type
_entity_poly.pdbx_seq_one_letter_code
_entity_poly.pdbx_strand_id
1 'polypeptide(L)' 'MGTLNELFDPDRVAVVGATAREGAVGRAVTSNLLADFDGETVPVNPNYDEVLGRTCVDAVGE' A
#
# COMPACT_ATOMS: atom_id res chain seq x y z
N MET A 1 -3.21 25.87 3.45
CA MET A 1 -3.85 25.29 2.25
C MET A 1 -2.79 24.43 1.60
N GLY A 2 -2.92 23.11 1.73
CA GLY A 2 -1.83 22.16 1.48
C GLY A 2 -1.33 22.20 0.04
N THR A 3 -0.02 22.21 -0.11
CA THR A 3 0.66 21.97 -1.38
C THR A 3 0.33 20.55 -1.83
N LEU A 4 -0.09 20.37 -3.09
CA LEU A 4 -0.36 19.06 -3.69
C LEU A 4 0.84 18.10 -3.71
N ASN A 5 2.02 18.57 -3.29
CA ASN A 5 3.23 17.76 -3.17
C ASN A 5 2.98 16.50 -2.35
N GLU A 6 2.23 16.56 -1.25
CA GLU A 6 1.95 15.38 -0.40
C GLU A 6 1.14 14.29 -1.12
N LEU A 7 0.48 14.62 -2.24
CA LEU A 7 -0.25 13.65 -3.07
C LEU A 7 0.64 13.03 -4.15
N PHE A 8 1.57 13.81 -4.73
CA PHE A 8 2.39 13.37 -5.86
C PHE A 8 3.78 12.90 -5.46
N ASP A 9 4.26 13.31 -4.29
CA ASP A 9 5.56 12.98 -3.69
C ASP A 9 5.41 12.65 -2.19
N PRO A 10 4.63 11.62 -1.83
CA PRO A 10 4.46 11.21 -0.43
C PRO A 10 5.67 10.40 0.07
N ASP A 11 5.98 10.51 1.36
CA ASP A 11 6.97 9.63 2.01
C ASP A 11 6.43 8.20 2.26
N ARG A 12 5.10 8.05 2.40
CA ARG A 12 4.45 6.78 2.73
C ARG A 12 3.04 6.69 2.13
N VAL A 13 2.67 5.52 1.61
CA VAL A 13 1.36 5.23 1.01
C VAL A 13 0.79 3.93 1.60
N ALA A 14 -0.46 4.00 2.09
CA ALA A 14 -1.20 2.83 2.55
C ALA A 14 -2.13 2.31 1.44
N VAL A 15 -2.07 1.02 1.13
CA VAL A 15 -2.95 0.37 0.15
C VAL A 15 -4.05 -0.40 0.86
N VAL A 16 -5.22 0.22 1.00
CA VAL A 16 -6.40 -0.43 1.58
C VAL A 16 -7.01 -1.42 0.61
N GLY A 17 -7.15 -2.67 1.04
CA GLY A 17 -7.54 -3.80 0.19
C GLY A 17 -6.36 -4.46 -0.52
N ALA A 18 -5.14 -4.29 -0.03
CA ALA A 18 -3.97 -5.03 -0.47
C ALA A 18 -4.21 -6.55 -0.34
N THR A 19 -3.74 -7.33 -1.32
CA THR A 19 -3.91 -8.79 -1.33
C THR A 19 -2.88 -9.43 -2.27
N ALA A 20 -2.51 -10.68 -2.01
CA ALA A 20 -1.69 -11.48 -2.92
C ALA A 20 -2.51 -12.17 -4.04
N ARG A 21 -3.85 -12.06 -4.03
CA ARG A 21 -4.73 -12.73 -4.99
C ARG A 21 -4.51 -12.23 -6.42
N GLU A 22 -4.18 -13.15 -7.31
CA GLU A 22 -3.98 -12.86 -8.73
C GLU A 22 -5.24 -12.24 -9.37
N GLY A 23 -5.03 -11.26 -10.24
CA GLY A 23 -6.10 -10.50 -10.90
C GLY A 23 -6.83 -9.47 -10.01
N ALA A 24 -6.48 -9.34 -8.73
CA ALA A 24 -7.06 -8.32 -7.87
C ALA A 24 -6.44 -6.94 -8.10
N VAL A 25 -7.26 -5.89 -8.08
CA VAL A 25 -6.79 -4.49 -8.19
C VAL A 25 -5.83 -4.14 -7.06
N GLY A 26 -6.16 -4.52 -5.82
CA GLY A 26 -5.29 -4.30 -4.66
C GLY A 26 -3.91 -4.93 -4.80
N ARG A 27 -3.82 -6.11 -5.42
CA ARG A 27 -2.52 -6.73 -5.76
C ARG A 27 -1.74 -5.89 -6.75
N ALA A 28 -2.38 -5.47 -7.84
CA ALA A 28 -1.73 -4.70 -8.90
C ALA A 28 -1.20 -3.34 -8.41
N VAL A 29 -2.00 -2.62 -7.62
CA VAL A 29 -1.57 -1.33 -7.03
C VAL A 29 -0.40 -1.55 -6.07
N THR A 30 -0.51 -2.55 -5.17
CA THR A 30 0.57 -2.85 -4.22
C THR A 30 1.85 -3.27 -4.94
N SER A 31 1.77 -4.13 -5.96
CA SER A 31 2.95 -4.58 -6.70
C SER A 31 3.62 -3.45 -7.49
N ASN A 32 2.85 -2.52 -8.04
CA ASN A 32 3.42 -1.38 -8.78
C ASN A 32 4.18 -0.44 -7.83
N LEU A 33 3.61 -0.14 -6.66
CA LEU A 33 4.31 0.66 -5.66
C LEU A 33 5.57 -0.05 -5.15
N LEU A 34 5.52 -1.35 -4.88
CA LEU A 34 6.70 -2.10 -4.44
C LEU A 34 7.81 -2.21 -5.49
N ALA A 35 7.49 -2.01 -6.77
CA ALA A 35 8.46 -2.06 -7.85
C ALA A 35 9.26 -0.76 -7.97
N ASP A 36 8.60 0.40 -7.90
CA ASP A 36 9.17 1.68 -8.34
C ASP A 36 8.84 2.89 -7.44
N PHE A 37 8.14 2.71 -6.31
CA PHE A 37 7.92 3.81 -5.36
C PHE A 37 9.05 3.86 -4.33
N ASP A 38 9.71 5.02 -4.26
CA ASP A 38 10.83 5.25 -3.33
C ASP A 38 10.40 5.37 -1.87
N GLY A 39 9.14 5.74 -1.63
CA GLY A 39 8.57 5.83 -0.29
C GLY A 39 8.12 4.48 0.27
N GLU A 40 7.58 4.51 1.48
CA GLU A 40 7.13 3.28 2.14
C GLU A 40 5.73 2.87 1.69
N THR A 41 5.59 1.64 1.22
CA THR A 41 4.28 1.05 0.90
C THR A 41 3.80 0.17 2.05
N VAL A 42 2.65 0.51 2.63
CA VAL A 42 2.01 -0.23 3.73
C VAL A 42 0.76 -0.93 3.22
N PRO A 43 0.74 -2.27 3.10
CA PRO A 43 -0.49 -3.00 2.79
C PRO A 43 -1.45 -2.97 3.99
N VAL A 44 -2.74 -2.76 3.71
CA VAL A 44 -3.79 -2.72 4.73
C VAL A 44 -4.92 -3.67 4.35
N ASN A 45 -5.09 -4.74 5.13
CA ASN A 45 -6.16 -5.72 4.98
C ASN A 45 -6.25 -6.61 6.24
N PRO A 46 -7.39 -6.62 6.95
CA PRO A 46 -7.55 -7.39 8.20
C PRO A 46 -7.59 -8.91 8.02
N ASN A 47 -7.50 -9.40 6.78
CA ASN A 47 -7.51 -10.83 6.46
C ASN A 47 -6.11 -11.37 6.16
N TYR A 48 -5.07 -10.54 6.25
CA TYR A 48 -3.69 -10.90 5.90
C TYR A 48 -2.72 -10.30 6.92
N ASP A 49 -1.82 -11.12 7.45
CA ASP A 49 -0.67 -10.65 8.22
C ASP A 49 0.49 -10.16 7.31
N GLU A 50 0.51 -10.63 6.06
CA GLU A 50 1.52 -10.29 5.06
C GLU A 50 0.93 -10.26 3.64
N VAL A 51 1.36 -9.27 2.83
CA VAL A 51 1.05 -9.18 1.40
C VAL A 51 2.32 -8.90 0.61
N LEU A 52 2.64 -9.77 -0.36
CA LEU A 52 3.80 -9.62 -1.27
C LEU A 52 5.14 -9.42 -0.53
N GLY A 53 5.37 -10.11 0.60
CA GLY A 53 6.61 -9.99 1.38
C GLY A 53 6.70 -8.71 2.23
N ARG A 54 5.55 -8.10 2.55
CA ARG A 54 5.43 -6.92 3.43
C ARG A 54 4.39 -7.17 4.50
N THR A 55 4.74 -6.82 5.75
CA THR A 55 3.82 -6.84 6.88
C THR A 55 2.57 -6.04 6.55
N CYS A 56 1.41 -6.64 6.77
CA CYS A 56 0.11 -6.06 6.52
C CYS A 56 -0.57 -5.75 7.85
N VAL A 57 -1.23 -4.59 7.91
CA VAL A 57 -1.98 -4.13 9.09
C VAL A 57 -3.48 -4.21 8.84
N ASP A 58 -4.28 -4.19 9.90
CA ASP A 58 -5.73 -4.36 9.82
C ASP A 58 -6.42 -3.06 9.41
N ALA A 59 -5.89 -1.90 9.81
CA ALA A 59 -6.48 -0.59 9.54
C ALA A 59 -5.46 0.56 9.37
N VAL A 60 -5.90 1.63 8.71
CA VAL A 60 -5.15 2.90 8.65
C VAL A 60 -5.35 3.64 9.97
N GLY A 61 -4.30 3.70 10.80
CA GLY A 61 -4.35 4.31 12.14
C GLY A 61 -3.79 3.42 13.26
N GLU A 62 -3.32 2.22 12.91
CA GLU A 62 -2.40 1.44 13.75
C GLU A 62 -0.97 2.00 13.75
#